data_AF-A0A3L7PDM6-F1
#
_entry.id   AF-A0A3L7PDM6-F1
#
_cell.length_a   1.000
_cell.length_b   1.000
_cell.length_c   1.000
_cell.angle_alpha   90.00
_cell.angle_beta   90.00
_cell.angle_gamma   90.00
#
_symmetry.space_group_name_H-M   'P 1'
#
loop_
_entity.id
_entity.type
_entity.pdbx_description
1 polymer ?
#
loop_
_entity_poly.entity_id
_entity_poly.type
_entity_poly.pdbx_seq_one_letter_code
_entity_poly.pdbx_strand_id
1 'polypeptide(L)'
;MASLTRVAPVSIVLRQDIDWLTAHTPQPDAEGLSSPAVEVIELLTARGAMFASDILAATRMLPSHLDDVLGELVTRGWLTADGFAGLRTLIAEKKPHGRAAARHRAERTRTTRTALGRWSLRGAGAVDEVPPECCDSTGLVPVARGALHYSTSLKPMTAGEESVVQSPGSTGAKPVGIGCLTNDSLPTADLRDRAKRIAEDWAWQLLRRWGVVFRDLLTREFGTPPWFEVLQVLRRLEARGEIRGGRFITGVAGEQFALPDTIKQLRHLRDEAPPHEVLVVSAADPLNLVGILTKHDRIPSTASNRVAYLDGHPAASLQSDEVRWLTAVPGHLKATIERELLGRGNPVEHFEPVESR
;
A
#
# COMPACT_ATOMS: atom_id res chain seq x y z
N MET A 1 8.11 20.75 8.45
CA MET A 1 8.42 19.63 7.54
C MET A 1 7.87 18.35 8.16
N ALA A 2 7.13 17.55 7.40
CA ALA A 2 6.64 16.26 7.88
C ALA A 2 7.85 15.34 8.15
N SER A 3 7.94 14.80 9.36
CA SER A 3 9.01 13.88 9.75
C SER A 3 8.47 12.47 9.80
N LEU A 4 9.22 11.54 9.22
CA LEU A 4 8.94 10.11 9.33
C LEU A 4 9.00 9.70 10.81
N THR A 5 7.99 8.95 11.27
CA THR A 5 7.91 8.48 12.67
C THR A 5 8.19 6.98 12.75
N ARG A 6 8.51 6.47 13.95
CA ARG A 6 8.66 5.03 14.22
C ARG A 6 7.38 4.21 14.01
N VAL A 7 6.23 4.88 13.90
CA VAL A 7 4.91 4.26 13.75
C VAL A 7 4.46 4.27 12.29
N ALA A 8 5.28 4.82 11.38
CA ALA A 8 4.95 4.83 9.96
C ALA A 8 4.78 3.38 9.45
N PRO A 9 3.63 3.06 8.82
CA PRO A 9 3.42 1.73 8.27
C PRO A 9 4.39 1.48 7.12
N VAL A 10 4.93 0.26 7.05
CA VAL A 10 5.80 -0.17 5.95
C VAL A 10 5.19 -1.42 5.34
N SER A 11 5.06 -1.42 4.02
CA SER A 11 4.61 -2.59 3.25
C SER A 11 5.80 -3.24 2.56
N ILE A 12 5.88 -4.56 2.66
CA ILE A 12 6.86 -5.38 1.94
C ILE A 12 6.06 -6.14 0.88
N VAL A 13 6.48 -6.01 -0.37
CA VAL A 13 5.80 -6.63 -1.52
C VAL A 13 6.85 -7.25 -2.42
N LEU A 14 6.47 -8.30 -3.15
CA LEU A 14 7.29 -8.76 -4.26
C LEU A 14 7.24 -7.71 -5.36
N ARG A 15 8.38 -7.50 -6.03
CA ARG A 15 8.49 -6.49 -7.08
C ARG A 15 7.46 -6.70 -8.20
N GLN A 16 7.20 -7.94 -8.56
CA GLN A 16 6.21 -8.31 -9.59
C GLN A 16 4.75 -7.99 -9.21
N ASP A 17 4.48 -7.81 -7.92
CA ASP A 17 3.13 -7.59 -7.40
C ASP A 17 2.83 -6.11 -7.10
N ILE A 18 3.85 -5.24 -7.20
CA ILE A 18 3.73 -3.84 -6.80
C ILE A 18 2.65 -3.11 -7.60
N ASP A 19 2.50 -3.43 -8.88
CA ASP A 19 1.59 -2.74 -9.79
C ASP A 19 0.13 -2.96 -9.41
N TRP A 20 -0.27 -4.22 -9.18
CA TRP A 20 -1.66 -4.52 -8.81
C TRP A 20 -1.96 -4.19 -7.34
N LEU A 21 -0.97 -4.30 -6.44
CA LEU A 21 -1.12 -3.92 -5.03
C LEU A 21 -1.28 -2.41 -4.85
N THR A 22 -0.65 -1.61 -5.69
CA THR A 22 -0.72 -0.14 -5.58
C THR A 22 -1.74 0.52 -6.50
N ALA A 23 -2.42 -0.25 -7.36
CA ALA A 23 -3.31 0.29 -8.39
C ALA A 23 -4.47 1.15 -7.88
N HIS A 24 -5.00 0.87 -6.68
CA HIS A 24 -6.07 1.67 -6.05
C HIS A 24 -5.53 2.69 -5.06
N THR A 25 -4.20 2.79 -4.91
CA THR A 25 -3.60 3.79 -4.06
C THR A 25 -3.44 5.08 -4.85
N PRO A 26 -4.09 6.19 -4.44
CA PRO A 26 -3.99 7.44 -5.17
C PRO A 26 -2.54 7.91 -5.22
N GLN A 27 -2.13 8.45 -6.37
CA GLN A 27 -0.83 9.11 -6.51
C GLN A 27 -0.77 10.27 -5.51
N PRO A 28 0.36 10.48 -4.83
CA PRO A 28 0.41 11.50 -3.80
C PRO A 28 0.36 12.88 -4.45
N ASP A 29 -0.20 13.86 -3.74
CA ASP A 29 -0.23 15.22 -4.22
C ASP A 29 1.15 15.89 -4.03
N ALA A 30 1.52 16.73 -4.99
CA ALA A 30 2.70 17.58 -4.93
C ALA A 30 2.42 18.88 -4.18
N GLU A 31 1.15 19.20 -3.89
CA GLU A 31 0.76 20.42 -3.20
C GLU A 31 1.45 20.54 -1.82
N GLY A 32 2.09 21.69 -1.59
CA GLY A 32 2.79 22.00 -0.35
C GLY A 32 4.11 21.23 -0.14
N LEU A 33 4.66 20.54 -1.14
CA LEU A 33 6.02 20.00 -1.07
C LEU A 33 7.06 21.13 -0.97
N SER A 34 8.14 20.87 -0.24
CA SER A 34 9.29 21.79 -0.24
C SER A 34 9.97 21.82 -1.61
N SER A 35 10.57 22.97 -1.98
CA SER A 35 11.31 23.08 -3.26
C SER A 35 12.42 22.03 -3.43
N PRO A 36 13.21 21.70 -2.38
CA PRO A 36 14.16 20.59 -2.44
C PRO A 36 13.52 19.21 -2.69
N ALA A 37 12.29 18.99 -2.22
CA ALA A 37 11.57 17.74 -2.46
C ALA A 37 11.12 17.63 -3.93
N VAL A 38 10.65 18.73 -4.53
CA VAL A 38 10.33 18.80 -5.96
C VAL A 38 11.57 18.55 -6.82
N GLU A 39 12.72 19.15 -6.47
CA GLU A 39 14.00 18.93 -7.15
C GLU A 39 14.40 17.44 -7.16
N VAL A 40 14.22 16.74 -6.05
CA VAL A 40 14.50 15.28 -5.97
C VAL A 40 13.51 14.47 -6.80
N ILE A 41 12.22 14.84 -6.85
CA ILE A 41 11.23 14.17 -7.71
C ILE A 41 11.62 14.33 -9.18
N GLU A 42 11.94 15.54 -9.62
CA GLU A 42 12.37 15.81 -11.00
C GLU A 42 13.63 15.01 -11.36
N LEU A 43 14.61 14.96 -10.44
CA LEU A 43 15.84 14.18 -10.64
C LEU A 43 15.56 12.69 -10.82
N LEU A 44 14.73 12.10 -9.95
CA LEU A 44 14.38 10.67 -10.03
C LEU A 44 13.46 10.36 -11.21
N THR A 45 12.66 11.32 -11.66
CA THR A 45 11.89 11.20 -12.90
C THR A 45 12.81 11.12 -14.10
N ALA A 46 13.84 11.95 -14.15
CA ALA A 46 14.78 12.02 -15.28
C ALA A 46 15.80 10.87 -15.29
N ARG A 47 16.20 10.33 -14.14
CA ARG A 47 17.30 9.37 -14.02
C ARG A 47 16.91 8.00 -13.47
N GLY A 48 15.65 7.82 -13.09
CA GLY A 48 15.16 6.60 -12.45
C GLY A 48 15.68 6.44 -11.02
N ALA A 49 15.71 5.19 -10.55
CA ALA A 49 16.11 4.86 -9.18
C ALA A 49 17.59 5.17 -8.92
N MET A 50 17.89 5.87 -7.82
CA MET A 50 19.25 6.32 -7.48
C MET A 50 19.61 6.01 -6.03
N PHE A 51 20.90 5.83 -5.74
CA PHE A 51 21.38 5.76 -4.36
C PHE A 51 21.39 7.16 -3.72
N ALA A 52 21.24 7.23 -2.41
CA ALA A 52 21.26 8.52 -1.68
C ALA A 52 22.57 9.30 -1.90
N SER A 53 23.71 8.63 -2.10
CA SER A 53 24.98 9.26 -2.45
C SER A 53 24.93 10.00 -3.79
N ASP A 54 24.23 9.43 -4.76
CA ASP A 54 24.15 9.95 -6.13
C ASP A 54 23.18 11.12 -6.19
N ILE A 55 22.07 11.04 -5.43
CA ILE A 55 21.14 12.16 -5.23
C ILE A 55 21.89 13.34 -4.60
N LEU A 56 22.66 13.10 -3.53
CA LEU A 56 23.45 14.13 -2.86
C LEU A 56 24.46 14.80 -3.79
N ALA A 57 25.15 14.00 -4.62
CA ALA A 57 26.13 14.51 -5.58
C ALA A 57 25.48 15.35 -6.69
N ALA A 58 24.27 14.98 -7.13
CA ALA A 58 23.53 15.69 -8.16
C ALA A 58 22.91 17.01 -7.64
N THR A 59 22.33 17.02 -6.44
CA THR A 59 21.63 18.20 -5.88
C THR A 59 22.54 19.13 -5.09
N ARG A 60 23.74 18.68 -4.71
CA ARG A 60 24.71 19.42 -3.86
C ARG A 60 24.15 19.86 -2.51
N MET A 61 23.13 19.17 -2.00
CA MET A 61 22.56 19.42 -0.68
C MET A 61 23.51 18.99 0.45
N LEU A 62 23.26 19.48 1.66
CA LEU A 62 23.87 18.93 2.88
C LEU A 62 23.25 17.56 3.20
N PRO A 63 24.02 16.59 3.73
CA PRO A 63 23.51 15.25 4.05
C PRO A 63 22.28 15.24 4.96
N SER A 64 22.26 16.10 5.99
CA SER A 64 21.12 16.21 6.90
C SER A 64 19.87 16.78 6.22
N HIS A 65 20.04 17.68 5.26
CA HIS A 65 18.94 18.26 4.51
C HIS A 65 18.34 17.23 3.55
N LEU A 66 19.17 16.42 2.89
CA LEU A 66 18.67 15.28 2.09
C LEU A 66 17.88 14.29 2.96
N ASP A 67 18.35 13.99 4.17
CA ASP A 67 17.62 13.11 5.09
C ASP A 67 16.23 13.69 5.44
N ASP A 68 16.13 15.02 5.68
CA ASP A 68 14.84 15.68 5.93
C ASP A 68 13.91 15.65 4.69
N VAL A 69 14.46 15.83 3.48
CA VAL A 69 13.72 15.77 2.20
C VAL A 69 13.23 14.36 1.89
N LEU A 70 14.07 13.34 2.05
CA LEU A 70 13.67 11.94 1.89
C LEU A 70 12.60 11.58 2.93
N GLY A 71 12.73 12.07 4.17
CA GLY A 71 11.72 11.91 5.20
C GLY A 71 10.36 12.51 4.79
N GLU A 72 10.35 13.71 4.22
CA GLU A 72 9.14 14.35 3.71
C GLU A 72 8.50 13.52 2.58
N LEU A 73 9.29 13.14 1.57
CA LEU A 73 8.82 12.41 0.40
C LEU A 73 8.30 11.01 0.75
N VAL A 74 8.99 10.29 1.64
CA VAL A 74 8.54 8.97 2.14
C VAL A 74 7.25 9.12 2.94
N THR A 75 7.16 10.11 3.83
CA THR A 75 5.94 10.34 4.64
C THR A 75 4.73 10.66 3.77
N ARG A 76 4.95 11.33 2.63
CA ARG A 76 3.90 11.62 1.64
C ARG A 76 3.66 10.48 0.64
N GLY A 77 4.43 9.39 0.68
CA GLY A 77 4.26 8.25 -0.20
C GLY A 77 4.79 8.44 -1.63
N TRP A 78 5.68 9.41 -1.85
CA TRP A 78 6.33 9.64 -3.16
C TRP A 78 7.44 8.65 -3.45
N LEU A 79 8.13 8.16 -2.42
CA LEU A 79 9.30 7.30 -2.57
C LEU A 79 9.08 5.88 -2.04
N THR A 80 9.69 4.93 -2.73
CA THR A 80 9.95 3.56 -2.29
C THR A 80 11.46 3.34 -2.14
N ALA A 81 11.84 2.40 -1.28
CA ALA A 81 13.23 2.00 -1.07
C ALA A 81 13.38 0.49 -1.22
N ASP A 82 14.52 0.05 -1.76
CA ASP A 82 14.84 -1.39 -1.91
C ASP A 82 15.33 -2.05 -0.60
N GLY A 83 15.59 -1.26 0.45
CA GLY A 83 16.09 -1.75 1.72
C GLY A 83 15.81 -0.85 2.91
N PHE A 84 15.98 -1.41 4.10
CA PHE A 84 15.66 -0.74 5.36
C PHE A 84 16.77 0.17 5.90
N ALA A 85 17.99 0.10 5.35
CA ALA A 85 19.13 0.87 5.88
C ALA A 85 18.89 2.38 5.79
N GLY A 86 18.39 2.85 4.64
CA GLY A 86 17.96 4.23 4.43
C GLY A 86 16.86 4.63 5.40
N LEU A 87 15.78 3.85 5.45
CA LEU A 87 14.63 4.12 6.31
C LEU A 87 15.01 4.19 7.80
N ARG A 88 15.84 3.27 8.28
CA ARG A 88 16.31 3.26 9.68
C ARG A 88 17.15 4.49 10.01
N THR A 89 17.90 5.02 9.04
CA THR A 89 18.67 6.26 9.23
C THR A 89 17.75 7.46 9.41
N LEU A 90 16.64 7.52 8.65
CA LEU A 90 15.62 8.57 8.78
C LEU A 90 14.87 8.53 10.12
N ILE A 91 14.61 7.32 10.64
CA ILE A 91 13.85 7.10 11.87
C ILE A 91 14.73 7.16 13.13
N ALA A 92 16.03 6.92 13.01
CA ALA A 92 16.94 6.94 14.14
C ALA A 92 16.91 8.31 14.81
N GLU A 93 16.62 8.34 16.12
CA GLU A 93 16.65 9.58 16.90
C GLU A 93 18.02 10.23 16.72
N LYS A 94 18.04 11.52 16.36
CA LYS A 94 19.22 12.38 16.43
C LYS A 94 19.60 12.51 17.91
N LYS A 95 20.22 11.47 18.52
CA LYS A 95 20.67 11.50 19.92
C LYS A 95 21.54 12.75 20.14
N PRO A 96 21.31 13.51 21.24
CA PRO A 96 22.10 14.69 21.53
C PRO A 96 23.59 14.32 21.64
N HIS A 97 24.45 15.08 20.98
CA HIS A 97 25.87 14.79 20.85
C HIS A 97 26.63 15.01 22.16
N GLY A 98 26.98 13.93 22.85
CA GLY A 98 28.11 13.90 23.76
C GLY A 98 29.42 13.85 22.96
N ARG A 99 30.36 14.77 23.21
CA ARG A 99 31.62 14.98 22.46
C ARG A 99 32.50 13.72 22.28
N ALA A 100 32.34 12.68 23.11
CA ALA A 100 33.12 11.44 23.04
C ALA A 100 32.64 10.43 21.97
N ALA A 101 31.36 10.44 21.59
CA ALA A 101 30.79 9.48 20.63
C ALA A 101 30.94 9.91 19.15
N ALA A 102 31.32 11.17 18.90
CA ALA A 102 31.39 11.74 17.56
C ALA A 102 32.54 11.20 16.71
N ARG A 103 33.69 10.86 17.32
CA ARG A 103 34.90 10.41 16.60
C ARG A 103 34.73 9.02 15.98
N HIS A 104 34.18 8.05 16.71
CA HIS A 104 33.93 6.71 16.16
C HIS A 104 32.74 6.64 15.20
N ARG A 105 31.81 7.62 15.24
CA ARG A 105 30.64 7.67 14.36
C ARG A 105 30.99 8.26 12.99
N ALA A 106 31.84 9.28 12.91
CA ALA A 106 32.20 9.92 11.64
C ALA A 106 32.86 8.95 10.64
N GLU A 107 33.72 8.06 11.12
CA GLU A 107 34.44 7.08 10.30
C GLU A 107 33.52 5.95 9.78
N ARG A 108 32.57 5.50 10.61
CA ARG A 108 31.54 4.52 10.20
C ARG A 108 30.45 5.10 9.31
N THR A 109 30.10 6.37 9.49
CA THR A 109 28.99 7.02 8.76
C THR A 109 29.34 7.25 7.28
N ARG A 110 30.62 7.44 6.97
CA ARG A 110 31.07 7.71 5.59
C ARG A 110 31.02 6.45 4.71
N THR A 111 31.32 5.28 5.26
CA THR A 111 31.25 3.97 4.59
C THR A 111 29.82 3.40 4.51
N THR A 112 28.90 3.80 5.40
CA THR A 112 27.50 3.33 5.37
C THR A 112 26.57 4.16 4.49
N ARG A 113 26.94 5.37 4.04
CA ARG A 113 26.02 6.19 3.21
C ARG A 113 25.88 5.70 1.77
N THR A 114 26.88 5.01 1.22
CA THR A 114 26.74 4.28 -0.06
C THR A 114 25.79 3.07 0.07
N ALA A 115 25.55 2.59 1.29
CA ALA A 115 24.67 1.46 1.60
C ALA A 115 23.25 1.88 2.05
N LEU A 116 22.84 3.14 1.82
CA LEU A 116 21.52 3.67 2.21
C LEU A 116 20.34 3.15 1.37
N GLY A 117 20.56 2.16 0.51
CA GLY A 117 19.56 1.63 -0.42
C GLY A 117 19.33 2.56 -1.62
N ARG A 118 18.66 2.01 -2.63
CA ARG A 118 18.16 2.73 -3.81
C ARG A 118 16.78 3.30 -3.51
N TRP A 119 16.59 4.55 -3.90
CA TRP A 119 15.32 5.27 -3.79
C TRP A 119 14.71 5.41 -5.17
N SER A 120 13.43 5.10 -5.28
CA SER A 120 12.67 5.20 -6.53
C SER A 120 11.33 5.89 -6.29
N LEU A 121 10.82 6.58 -7.32
CA LEU A 121 9.47 7.11 -7.27
C LEU A 121 8.45 5.98 -7.29
N ARG A 122 7.40 6.11 -6.46
CA ARG A 122 6.26 5.20 -6.50
C ARG A 122 5.50 5.39 -7.81
N GLY A 123 5.37 4.31 -8.58
CA GLY A 123 4.75 4.35 -9.92
C GLY A 123 5.72 4.64 -11.08
N ALA A 124 7.02 4.84 -10.82
CA ALA A 124 8.02 4.98 -11.89
C ALA A 124 8.54 3.64 -12.44
N GLY A 125 7.82 2.54 -12.18
CA GLY A 125 8.26 1.19 -12.48
C GLY A 125 7.25 0.37 -13.26
N ALA A 126 6.67 0.93 -14.33
CA ALA A 126 6.06 0.20 -15.45
C ALA A 126 5.52 1.21 -16.48
N VAL A 127 6.42 1.91 -17.18
CA VAL A 127 6.14 2.12 -18.60
C VAL A 127 6.71 0.85 -19.23
N ASP A 128 5.85 -0.02 -19.73
CA ASP A 128 6.27 -0.97 -20.75
C ASP A 128 6.80 -0.12 -21.91
N GLU A 129 8.11 0.14 -21.92
CA GLU A 129 8.82 0.41 -23.16
C GLU A 129 8.70 -0.88 -23.98
N VAL A 130 7.61 -0.97 -24.74
CA VAL A 130 7.59 -1.80 -25.94
C VAL A 130 8.79 -1.31 -26.76
N PRO A 131 9.84 -2.13 -26.97
CA PRO A 131 10.90 -1.74 -27.87
C PRO A 131 10.23 -1.44 -29.22
N PRO A 132 10.55 -0.34 -29.92
CA PRO A 132 10.07 -0.20 -31.28
C PRO A 132 10.56 -1.44 -32.03
N GLU A 133 9.61 -2.29 -32.43
CA GLU A 133 9.89 -3.36 -33.37
C GLU A 133 10.63 -2.69 -34.52
N CYS A 134 11.88 -3.13 -34.73
CA CYS A 134 12.63 -2.76 -35.91
C CYS A 134 11.73 -3.07 -37.10
N CYS A 135 11.23 -2.00 -37.73
CA CYS A 135 10.51 -2.08 -38.98
C CYS A 135 11.49 -2.58 -40.03
N ASP A 136 11.57 -3.90 -40.19
CA ASP A 136 12.17 -4.49 -41.36
C ASP A 136 11.30 -4.11 -42.56
N SER A 137 11.91 -3.27 -43.39
CA SER A 137 11.41 -2.81 -44.66
C SER A 137 11.10 -4.00 -45.57
N THR A 138 9.82 -4.26 -45.82
CA THR A 138 9.36 -4.75 -47.12
C THR A 138 7.91 -4.34 -47.34
N GLY A 139 7.72 -3.47 -48.33
CA GLY A 139 6.43 -2.87 -48.60
C GLY A 139 5.40 -3.85 -49.13
N LEU A 140 4.13 -3.56 -48.84
CA LEU A 140 3.00 -3.79 -49.72
C LEU A 140 1.78 -3.07 -49.14
N VAL A 141 1.36 -2.02 -49.83
CA VAL A 141 0.08 -1.32 -49.62
C VAL A 141 -1.04 -2.21 -50.16
N PRO A 142 -2.19 -2.35 -49.46
CA PRO A 142 -3.43 -2.67 -50.12
C PRO A 142 -4.30 -1.41 -50.27
N VAL A 143 -4.57 -1.10 -51.54
CA VAL A 143 -5.58 -0.15 -52.01
C VAL A 143 -6.97 -0.80 -51.96
N ALA A 144 -7.93 -0.04 -51.41
CA ALA A 144 -9.37 0.06 -51.67
C ALA A 144 -10.28 -1.18 -51.85
N ARG A 145 -11.44 -1.11 -51.16
CA ARG A 145 -12.84 -1.33 -51.63
C ARG A 145 -13.75 -1.11 -50.41
N GLY A 146 -14.89 -0.45 -50.44
CA GLY A 146 -15.83 -0.08 -51.50
C GLY A 146 -17.23 -0.16 -50.87
N ALA A 147 -17.92 0.99 -50.84
CA ALA A 147 -19.27 1.31 -50.37
C ALA A 147 -20.34 0.21 -50.31
N LEU A 148 -21.27 0.37 -49.35
CA LEU A 148 -22.70 0.27 -49.63
C LEU A 148 -23.48 1.39 -48.91
N HIS A 149 -24.33 2.04 -49.71
CA HIS A 149 -25.26 3.12 -49.39
C HIS A 149 -26.53 2.59 -48.69
N TYR A 150 -27.20 3.44 -47.90
CA TYR A 150 -28.61 3.75 -48.21
C TYR A 150 -29.00 5.17 -47.79
N SER A 151 -29.69 5.82 -48.73
CA SER A 151 -30.35 7.12 -48.75
C SER A 151 -31.51 7.15 -47.72
N THR A 152 -31.98 8.26 -47.16
CA THR A 152 -32.81 9.25 -47.88
C THR A 152 -33.09 10.48 -47.02
N SER A 153 -32.73 11.63 -47.62
CA SER A 153 -33.33 12.96 -47.61
C SER A 153 -34.49 13.27 -46.65
N LEU A 154 -34.40 14.42 -45.96
CA LEU A 154 -35.37 15.53 -46.09
C LEU A 154 -34.74 16.82 -45.50
N LYS A 155 -34.65 17.87 -46.32
CA LYS A 155 -34.48 19.28 -45.93
C LYS A 155 -35.83 19.99 -46.21
N PRO A 156 -36.15 21.08 -45.50
CA PRO A 156 -36.00 22.37 -46.17
C PRO A 156 -35.51 23.52 -45.26
N MET A 157 -35.20 24.62 -45.95
CA MET A 157 -34.57 25.88 -45.55
C MET A 157 -35.44 26.80 -44.68
N THR A 158 -34.81 27.72 -43.94
CA THR A 158 -35.00 29.20 -43.98
C THR A 158 -34.06 29.82 -42.91
N ALA A 159 -33.03 30.58 -43.33
CA ALA A 159 -33.00 32.04 -43.51
C ALA A 159 -33.07 32.85 -42.20
N GLY A 160 -31.97 33.54 -41.89
CA GLY A 160 -31.83 34.45 -40.74
C GLY A 160 -30.38 34.95 -40.65
N GLU A 161 -30.12 36.06 -41.33
CA GLU A 161 -28.89 36.85 -41.28
C GLU A 161 -28.73 37.58 -39.94
N GLU A 162 -27.46 37.84 -39.55
CA GLU A 162 -26.90 39.07 -38.94
C GLU A 162 -25.56 38.68 -38.23
N SER A 163 -24.40 38.99 -38.80
CA SER A 163 -23.65 40.26 -38.77
C SER A 163 -22.75 40.46 -37.53
N VAL A 164 -21.45 40.25 -37.77
CA VAL A 164 -20.28 41.11 -37.44
C VAL A 164 -20.13 41.66 -36.01
N VAL A 165 -19.06 41.24 -35.32
CA VAL A 165 -17.99 42.15 -34.80
C VAL A 165 -16.65 41.40 -34.78
N GLN A 166 -15.67 41.92 -35.53
CA GLN A 166 -14.25 41.59 -35.43
C GLN A 166 -13.45 42.83 -35.01
N SER A 167 -12.43 42.62 -34.17
CA SER A 167 -11.11 43.30 -34.08
C SER A 167 -10.73 43.70 -32.64
N PRO A 168 -9.44 43.95 -32.31
CA PRO A 168 -8.27 43.08 -32.52
C PRO A 168 -7.33 43.02 -31.27
N GLY A 169 -6.40 42.05 -31.29
CA GLY A 169 -5.02 42.18 -30.79
C GLY A 169 -4.72 42.57 -29.33
N SER A 170 -4.29 41.59 -28.52
CA SER A 170 -3.19 41.85 -27.57
C SER A 170 -2.31 40.62 -27.43
N THR A 171 -1.07 40.76 -27.88
CA THR A 171 0.03 39.79 -27.76
C THR A 171 0.60 39.90 -26.35
N GLY A 172 0.48 38.84 -25.56
CA GLY A 172 1.05 38.76 -24.21
C GLY A 172 1.30 37.31 -23.85
N ALA A 173 2.56 36.93 -23.78
CA ALA A 173 3.05 35.56 -23.63
C ALA A 173 2.41 34.83 -22.43
N LYS A 174 1.85 33.64 -22.69
CA LYS A 174 1.48 32.68 -21.64
C LYS A 174 2.76 31.99 -21.14
N PRO A 175 2.86 31.71 -19.82
CA PRO A 175 3.99 30.99 -19.26
C PRO A 175 4.08 29.59 -19.89
N VAL A 176 5.31 29.17 -20.16
CA VAL A 176 5.67 27.85 -20.67
C VAL A 176 5.10 26.79 -19.71
N GLY A 177 3.96 26.21 -20.10
CA GLY A 177 3.38 25.07 -19.42
C GLY A 177 4.32 23.88 -19.58
N ILE A 178 4.68 23.27 -18.46
CA ILE A 178 5.29 21.95 -18.40
C ILE A 178 4.46 21.05 -19.31
N GLY A 179 5.09 20.52 -20.36
CA GLY A 179 4.46 19.70 -21.36
C GLY A 179 3.79 18.50 -20.70
N CYS A 180 2.46 18.52 -20.67
CA CYS A 180 1.66 17.33 -20.49
C CYS A 180 1.91 16.47 -21.72
N LEU A 181 2.83 15.51 -21.60
CA LEU A 181 2.96 14.42 -22.55
C LEU A 181 1.59 13.77 -22.64
N THR A 182 1.00 13.82 -23.82
CA THR A 182 -0.31 13.25 -24.12
C THR A 182 -0.28 11.77 -23.79
N ASN A 183 -1.04 11.39 -22.76
CA ASN A 183 -1.34 9.99 -22.47
C ASN A 183 -1.93 9.35 -23.73
N ASP A 184 -1.19 8.43 -24.34
CA ASP A 184 -1.81 7.35 -25.11
C ASP A 184 -2.71 6.59 -24.14
N SER A 185 -4.00 6.95 -24.18
CA SER A 185 -4.98 6.48 -23.23
C SER A 185 -5.40 5.08 -23.64
N LEU A 186 -5.09 4.07 -22.82
CA LEU A 186 -5.60 2.71 -22.99
C LEU A 186 -7.13 2.74 -23.23
N PRO A 187 -7.66 1.94 -24.17
CA PRO A 187 -9.10 1.90 -24.43
C PRO A 187 -9.90 1.59 -23.15
N THR A 188 -11.05 2.23 -22.95
CA THR A 188 -11.89 2.10 -21.74
C THR A 188 -12.26 0.65 -21.38
N ALA A 189 -12.37 -0.23 -22.36
CA ALA A 189 -12.64 -1.65 -22.15
C ALA A 189 -11.47 -2.35 -21.43
N ASP A 190 -10.23 -2.05 -21.81
CA ASP A 190 -9.04 -2.65 -21.23
C ASP A 190 -8.82 -2.18 -19.78
N LEU A 191 -9.15 -0.91 -19.48
CA LEU A 191 -9.14 -0.40 -18.09
C LEU A 191 -10.11 -1.15 -17.18
N ARG A 192 -11.30 -1.48 -17.67
CA ARG A 192 -12.28 -2.27 -16.90
C ARG A 192 -11.81 -3.68 -16.67
N ASP A 193 -11.22 -4.32 -17.68
CA ASP A 193 -10.72 -5.68 -17.53
C ASP A 193 -9.49 -5.72 -16.63
N ARG A 194 -8.63 -4.71 -16.68
CA ARG A 194 -7.53 -4.52 -15.72
C ARG A 194 -8.05 -4.37 -14.29
N ALA A 195 -9.08 -3.54 -14.05
CA ALA A 195 -9.67 -3.38 -12.72
C ALA A 195 -10.25 -4.69 -12.18
N LYS A 196 -10.94 -5.48 -13.03
CA LYS A 196 -11.44 -6.81 -12.66
C LYS A 196 -10.32 -7.77 -12.27
N ARG A 197 -9.22 -7.79 -13.03
CA ARG A 197 -8.03 -8.61 -12.73
C ARG A 197 -7.44 -8.25 -11.36
N ILE A 198 -7.22 -6.96 -11.12
CA ILE A 198 -6.72 -6.46 -9.84
C ILE A 198 -7.66 -6.83 -8.68
N ALA A 199 -8.97 -6.69 -8.86
CA ALA A 199 -9.94 -7.08 -7.83
C ALA A 199 -9.89 -8.59 -7.55
N GLU A 200 -9.64 -9.41 -8.57
CA GLU A 200 -9.47 -10.86 -8.41
C GLU A 200 -8.18 -11.22 -7.67
N ASP A 201 -7.06 -10.59 -8.01
CA ASP A 201 -5.78 -10.75 -7.30
C ASP A 201 -5.91 -10.37 -5.82
N TRP A 202 -6.57 -9.24 -5.54
CA TRP A 202 -6.88 -8.81 -4.17
C TRP A 202 -7.79 -9.80 -3.44
N ALA A 203 -8.84 -10.31 -4.08
CA ALA A 203 -9.73 -11.29 -3.45
C ALA A 203 -8.96 -12.54 -3.00
N TRP A 204 -8.09 -13.07 -3.86
CA TRP A 204 -7.23 -14.21 -3.53
C TRP A 204 -6.21 -13.88 -2.45
N GLN A 205 -5.57 -12.70 -2.52
CA GLN A 205 -4.63 -12.25 -1.50
C GLN A 205 -5.28 -12.14 -0.12
N LEU A 206 -6.51 -11.62 -0.05
CA LEU A 206 -7.27 -11.51 1.19
C LEU A 206 -7.67 -12.88 1.75
N LEU A 207 -8.15 -13.79 0.91
CA LEU A 207 -8.50 -15.16 1.31
C LEU A 207 -7.30 -15.92 1.87
N ARG A 208 -6.14 -15.83 1.21
CA ARG A 208 -4.91 -16.49 1.67
C ARG A 208 -4.36 -15.89 2.97
N ARG A 209 -4.49 -14.58 3.14
CA ARG A 209 -3.95 -13.87 4.30
C ARG A 209 -4.82 -14.03 5.54
N TRP A 210 -6.13 -13.89 5.40
CA TRP A 210 -7.05 -13.83 6.54
C TRP A 210 -7.82 -15.14 6.76
N GLY A 211 -7.88 -16.02 5.76
CA GLY A 211 -8.69 -17.24 5.79
C GLY A 211 -10.20 -16.97 5.63
N VAL A 212 -10.75 -16.07 6.44
CA VAL A 212 -12.13 -15.57 6.37
C VAL A 212 -12.12 -14.09 6.03
N VAL A 213 -12.80 -13.70 4.96
CA VAL A 213 -12.86 -12.34 4.44
C VAL A 213 -14.25 -11.74 4.67
N PHE A 214 -14.28 -10.52 5.19
CA PHE A 214 -15.49 -9.71 5.37
C PHE A 214 -15.13 -8.22 5.27
N ARG A 215 -16.13 -7.37 5.07
CA ARG A 215 -15.96 -5.95 4.75
C ARG A 215 -15.00 -5.20 5.69
N ASP A 216 -15.18 -5.36 7.00
CA ASP A 216 -14.47 -4.52 7.96
C ASP A 216 -12.97 -4.87 8.08
N LEU A 217 -12.53 -6.02 7.55
CA LEU A 217 -11.09 -6.34 7.44
C LEU A 217 -10.35 -5.41 6.48
N LEU A 218 -11.02 -4.84 5.48
CA LEU A 218 -10.37 -3.94 4.52
C LEU A 218 -9.84 -2.68 5.21
N THR A 219 -10.28 -2.36 6.43
CA THR A 219 -9.69 -1.30 7.25
C THR A 219 -8.20 -1.54 7.58
N ARG A 220 -7.72 -2.78 7.47
CA ARG A 220 -6.32 -3.18 7.66
C ARG A 220 -5.53 -3.26 6.35
N GLU A 221 -6.19 -3.16 5.21
CA GLU A 221 -5.61 -3.49 3.91
C GLU A 221 -5.55 -2.23 3.04
N PHE A 222 -4.48 -1.48 3.21
CA PHE A 222 -4.27 -0.25 2.46
C PHE A 222 -4.02 -0.57 0.97
N GLY A 223 -4.73 0.15 0.10
CA GLY A 223 -4.62 -0.04 -1.36
C GLY A 223 -5.57 -1.11 -1.92
N THR A 224 -6.45 -1.71 -1.11
CA THR A 224 -7.50 -2.60 -1.65
C THR A 224 -8.48 -1.84 -2.54
N PRO A 225 -9.00 -2.49 -3.59
CA PRO A 225 -10.19 -2.02 -4.29
C PRO A 225 -11.35 -1.81 -3.31
N PRO A 226 -12.33 -0.96 -3.66
CA PRO A 226 -13.56 -0.83 -2.90
C PRO A 226 -14.22 -2.20 -2.64
N TRP A 227 -14.80 -2.37 -1.45
CA TRP A 227 -15.43 -3.65 -1.06
C TRP A 227 -16.40 -4.19 -2.09
N PHE A 228 -17.17 -3.34 -2.78
CA PHE A 228 -18.14 -3.80 -3.77
C PHE A 228 -17.49 -4.49 -4.96
N GLU A 229 -16.28 -4.08 -5.38
CA GLU A 229 -15.54 -4.71 -6.48
C GLU A 229 -15.02 -6.08 -6.06
N VAL A 230 -14.41 -6.15 -4.87
CA VAL A 230 -13.94 -7.42 -4.29
C VAL A 230 -15.12 -8.38 -4.06
N LEU A 231 -16.25 -7.89 -3.55
CA LEU A 231 -17.46 -8.67 -3.30
C LEU A 231 -18.02 -9.30 -4.58
N GLN A 232 -17.98 -8.58 -5.71
CA GLN A 232 -18.40 -9.14 -7.00
C GLN A 232 -17.52 -10.31 -7.44
N VAL A 233 -16.20 -10.26 -7.16
CA VAL A 233 -15.31 -11.40 -7.39
C VAL A 233 -15.65 -12.54 -6.44
N LEU A 234 -15.76 -12.27 -5.13
CA LEU A 234 -16.03 -13.29 -4.12
C LEU A 234 -17.34 -14.06 -4.40
N ARG A 235 -18.40 -13.37 -4.79
CA ARG A 235 -19.66 -14.01 -5.20
C ARG A 235 -19.52 -14.86 -6.46
N ARG A 236 -18.70 -14.44 -7.44
CA ARG A 236 -18.39 -15.25 -8.63
C ARG A 236 -17.61 -16.50 -8.24
N LEU A 237 -16.58 -16.38 -7.39
CA LEU A 237 -15.81 -17.50 -6.86
C LEU A 237 -16.69 -18.49 -6.09
N GLU A 238 -17.63 -17.97 -5.30
CA GLU A 238 -18.62 -18.80 -4.59
C GLU A 238 -19.52 -19.55 -5.57
N ALA A 239 -20.06 -18.86 -6.59
CA ALA A 239 -20.90 -19.49 -7.60
C ALA A 239 -20.16 -20.56 -8.41
N ARG A 240 -18.83 -20.40 -8.61
CA ARG A 240 -17.94 -21.44 -9.19
C ARG A 240 -17.63 -22.57 -8.20
N GLY A 241 -17.98 -22.41 -6.93
CA GLY A 241 -17.78 -23.40 -5.88
C GLY A 241 -16.34 -23.47 -5.34
N GLU A 242 -15.48 -22.51 -5.70
CA GLU A 242 -14.09 -22.44 -5.24
C GLU A 242 -13.96 -21.99 -3.79
N ILE A 243 -14.89 -21.12 -3.36
CA ILE A 243 -14.99 -20.64 -1.99
C ILE A 243 -16.40 -20.88 -1.44
N ARG A 244 -16.60 -20.56 -0.16
CA ARG A 244 -17.91 -20.65 0.49
C ARG A 244 -18.29 -19.31 1.10
N GLY A 245 -19.47 -18.81 0.77
CA GLY A 245 -20.12 -17.74 1.52
C GLY A 245 -20.84 -18.28 2.76
N GLY A 246 -20.92 -17.49 3.81
CA GLY A 246 -21.60 -17.90 5.03
C GLY A 246 -21.47 -16.94 6.21
N ARG A 247 -21.71 -17.48 7.41
CA ARG A 247 -21.55 -16.81 8.70
C ARG A 247 -20.61 -17.66 9.56
N PHE A 248 -19.33 -17.40 9.44
CA PHE A 248 -18.28 -18.12 10.15
C PHE A 248 -17.92 -17.43 11.47
N ILE A 249 -18.03 -16.10 11.51
CA ILE A 249 -17.69 -15.25 12.64
C ILE A 249 -18.95 -14.55 13.15
N THR A 250 -19.19 -14.60 14.46
CA THR A 250 -20.28 -13.90 15.14
C THR A 250 -19.91 -12.44 15.43
N GLY A 251 -20.91 -11.56 15.57
CA GLY A 251 -20.66 -10.14 15.88
C GLY A 251 -20.19 -9.27 14.70
N VAL A 252 -20.01 -9.87 13.52
CA VAL A 252 -19.61 -9.19 12.28
C VAL A 252 -20.78 -9.15 11.29
N ALA A 253 -21.07 -7.96 10.76
CA ALA A 253 -22.13 -7.76 9.78
C ALA A 253 -21.68 -8.03 8.34
N GLY A 254 -22.65 -8.24 7.44
CA GLY A 254 -22.37 -8.42 6.00
C GLY A 254 -21.88 -9.81 5.60
N GLU A 255 -21.76 -10.06 4.30
CA GLU A 255 -21.32 -11.36 3.78
C GLU A 255 -19.89 -11.70 4.21
N GLN A 256 -19.65 -12.99 4.46
CA GLN A 256 -18.33 -13.52 4.81
C GLN A 256 -17.99 -14.65 3.84
N PHE A 257 -16.73 -14.74 3.44
CA PHE A 257 -16.24 -15.72 2.48
C PHE A 257 -14.99 -16.40 3.01
N ALA A 258 -14.86 -17.69 2.79
CA ALA A 258 -13.68 -18.45 3.22
C ALA A 258 -13.36 -19.57 2.24
N LEU A 259 -12.10 -20.01 2.25
CA LEU A 259 -11.68 -21.22 1.53
C LEU A 259 -12.32 -22.46 2.18
N PRO A 260 -12.65 -23.51 1.40
CA PRO A 260 -13.20 -24.74 1.95
C PRO A 260 -12.31 -25.36 3.04
N ASP A 261 -10.99 -25.32 2.88
CA ASP A 261 -10.04 -25.88 3.84
C ASP A 261 -9.95 -25.04 5.12
N THR A 262 -10.04 -23.71 5.03
CA THR A 262 -10.16 -22.84 6.22
C THR A 262 -11.39 -23.23 7.04
N ILE A 263 -12.53 -23.54 6.39
CA ILE A 263 -13.74 -23.95 7.11
C ILE A 263 -13.54 -25.31 7.81
N LYS A 264 -12.82 -26.26 7.18
CA LYS A 264 -12.48 -27.53 7.82
C LYS A 264 -11.63 -27.30 9.07
N GLN A 265 -10.60 -26.45 8.98
CA GLN A 265 -9.74 -26.09 10.11
C GLN A 265 -10.53 -25.41 11.24
N LEU A 266 -11.42 -24.46 10.92
CA LEU A 266 -12.27 -23.81 11.93
C LEU A 266 -13.20 -24.80 12.64
N ARG A 267 -13.72 -25.80 11.92
CA ARG A 267 -14.54 -26.86 12.55
C ARG A 267 -13.70 -27.74 13.47
N HIS A 268 -12.48 -28.11 13.05
CA HIS A 268 -11.55 -28.87 13.89
C HIS A 268 -11.25 -28.12 15.19
N LEU A 269 -10.85 -26.84 15.10
CA LEU A 269 -10.54 -26.01 16.27
C LEU A 269 -11.75 -25.80 17.20
N ARG A 270 -12.98 -25.78 16.67
CA ARG A 270 -14.20 -25.68 17.47
C ARG A 270 -14.46 -26.95 18.28
N ASP A 271 -14.14 -28.10 17.69
CA ASP A 271 -14.41 -29.41 18.29
C ASP A 271 -13.32 -29.79 19.33
N GLU A 272 -12.16 -29.13 19.28
CA GLU A 272 -11.10 -29.21 20.30
C GLU A 272 -11.40 -28.35 21.53
N ALA A 273 -10.96 -28.82 22.71
CA ALA A 273 -11.06 -28.03 23.93
C ALA A 273 -10.06 -26.85 23.89
N PRO A 274 -10.41 -25.67 24.45
CA PRO A 274 -9.49 -24.54 24.50
C PRO A 274 -8.21 -24.91 25.27
N PRO A 275 -7.01 -24.59 24.74
CA PRO A 275 -5.74 -24.98 25.36
C PRO A 275 -5.41 -24.22 26.66
N HIS A 276 -6.23 -23.23 27.03
CA HIS A 276 -5.97 -22.25 28.10
C HIS A 276 -4.64 -21.53 27.90
N GLU A 277 -4.36 -21.21 26.64
CA GLU A 277 -3.11 -20.61 26.19
C GLU A 277 -3.20 -19.09 26.26
N VAL A 278 -2.14 -18.46 26.78
CA VAL A 278 -1.95 -17.01 26.75
C VAL A 278 -0.95 -16.68 25.65
N LEU A 279 -1.43 -16.00 24.60
CA LEU A 279 -0.60 -15.50 23.50
C LEU A 279 -0.49 -13.99 23.59
N VAL A 280 0.73 -13.46 23.59
CA VAL A 280 0.98 -12.01 23.53
C VAL A 280 1.51 -11.64 22.15
N VAL A 281 0.80 -10.73 21.49
CA VAL A 281 1.22 -10.18 20.19
C VAL A 281 1.47 -8.67 20.32
N SER A 282 2.28 -8.13 19.42
CA SER A 282 2.42 -6.69 19.27
C SER A 282 1.10 -6.08 18.81
N ALA A 283 0.74 -4.89 19.33
CA ALA A 283 -0.44 -4.19 18.82
C ALA A 283 -0.27 -3.71 17.37
N ALA A 284 0.98 -3.65 16.88
CA ALA A 284 1.31 -3.39 15.49
C ALA A 284 1.22 -4.63 14.59
N ASP A 285 1.03 -5.82 15.17
CA ASP A 285 0.83 -7.04 14.42
C ASP A 285 -0.50 -6.99 13.64
N PRO A 286 -0.56 -7.43 12.37
CA PRO A 286 -1.80 -7.49 11.60
C PRO A 286 -2.87 -8.37 12.25
N LEU A 287 -2.49 -9.38 13.05
CA LEU A 287 -3.43 -10.24 13.78
C LEU A 287 -4.14 -9.52 14.94
N ASN A 288 -3.73 -8.30 15.29
CA ASN A 288 -4.46 -7.47 16.23
C ASN A 288 -5.79 -6.98 15.64
N LEU A 289 -6.84 -7.79 15.79
CA LEU A 289 -8.20 -7.50 15.33
C LEU A 289 -9.10 -6.90 16.44
N VAL A 290 -8.53 -6.41 17.54
CA VAL A 290 -9.30 -5.71 18.58
C VAL A 290 -9.91 -4.43 18.00
N GLY A 291 -11.21 -4.25 18.22
CA GLY A 291 -12.00 -3.18 17.61
C GLY A 291 -12.46 -3.44 16.19
N ILE A 292 -12.15 -4.61 15.61
CA ILE A 292 -12.76 -5.11 14.37
C ILE A 292 -13.65 -6.32 14.70
N LEU A 293 -13.08 -7.36 15.32
CA LEU A 293 -13.82 -8.56 15.73
C LEU A 293 -14.51 -8.41 17.08
N THR A 294 -14.05 -7.47 17.90
CA THR A 294 -14.54 -7.28 19.26
C THR A 294 -15.16 -5.89 19.42
N LYS A 295 -16.02 -5.75 20.43
CA LYS A 295 -16.67 -4.47 20.78
C LYS A 295 -15.74 -3.51 21.54
N HIS A 296 -14.50 -3.92 21.79
CA HIS A 296 -13.51 -3.13 22.50
C HIS A 296 -13.00 -2.00 21.62
N ASP A 297 -12.51 -0.93 22.23
CA ASP A 297 -11.85 0.13 21.48
C ASP A 297 -10.61 -0.39 20.76
N ARG A 298 -10.34 0.18 19.57
CA ARG A 298 -9.15 -0.15 18.79
C ARG A 298 -7.90 0.21 19.59
N ILE A 299 -7.02 -0.78 19.76
CA ILE A 299 -5.73 -0.58 20.40
C ILE A 299 -4.78 0.08 19.40
N PRO A 300 -4.09 1.19 19.75
CA PRO A 300 -3.15 1.85 18.85
C PRO A 300 -2.03 0.91 18.42
N SER A 301 -1.80 0.82 17.10
CA SER A 301 -0.84 -0.08 16.46
C SER A 301 0.61 0.43 16.56
N THR A 302 1.12 0.55 17.78
CA THR A 302 2.52 0.90 18.06
C THR A 302 3.28 -0.34 18.54
N ALA A 303 4.55 -0.47 18.16
CA ALA A 303 5.36 -1.64 18.53
C ALA A 303 5.61 -1.81 20.05
N SER A 304 5.43 -0.74 20.84
CA SER A 304 5.50 -0.79 22.30
C SER A 304 4.22 -1.35 22.94
N ASN A 305 3.08 -1.20 22.27
CA ASN A 305 1.81 -1.69 22.78
C ASN A 305 1.68 -3.18 22.48
N ARG A 306 1.01 -3.91 23.36
CA ARG A 306 0.84 -5.36 23.26
C ARG A 306 -0.59 -5.76 23.59
N VAL A 307 -1.02 -6.91 23.08
CA VAL A 307 -2.33 -7.49 23.35
C VAL A 307 -2.14 -8.94 23.77
N ALA A 308 -2.71 -9.29 24.92
CA ALA A 308 -2.77 -10.67 25.40
C ALA A 308 -4.12 -11.27 25.02
N TYR A 309 -4.05 -12.43 24.38
CA TYR A 309 -5.18 -13.27 24.03
C TYR A 309 -5.17 -14.51 24.93
N LEU A 310 -6.32 -14.83 25.51
CA LEU A 310 -6.57 -16.09 26.20
C LEU A 310 -7.50 -16.91 25.31
N ASP A 311 -7.03 -18.05 24.80
CA ASP A 311 -7.82 -18.91 23.90
C ASP A 311 -8.44 -18.12 22.72
N GLY A 312 -7.64 -17.24 22.11
CA GLY A 312 -8.07 -16.38 21.00
C GLY A 312 -8.95 -15.17 21.39
N HIS A 313 -9.35 -15.04 22.65
CA HIS A 313 -10.15 -13.91 23.14
C HIS A 313 -9.25 -12.84 23.77
N PRO A 314 -9.38 -11.55 23.40
CA PRO A 314 -8.54 -10.50 23.99
C PRO A 314 -8.85 -10.34 25.48
N ALA A 315 -7.84 -10.57 26.31
CA ALA A 315 -7.94 -10.53 27.77
C ALA A 315 -7.50 -9.17 28.33
N ALA A 316 -6.33 -8.69 27.90
CA ALA A 316 -5.74 -7.44 28.34
C ALA A 316 -4.82 -6.85 27.28
N SER A 317 -4.46 -5.58 27.44
CA SER A 317 -3.49 -4.89 26.58
C SER A 317 -2.52 -4.05 27.42
N LEU A 318 -1.29 -3.95 26.94
CA LEU A 318 -0.30 -3.00 27.47
C LEU A 318 -0.32 -1.76 26.58
N GLN A 319 -0.65 -0.61 27.15
CA GLN A 319 -0.71 0.68 26.44
C GLN A 319 0.00 1.73 27.27
N SER A 320 1.06 2.35 26.72
CA SER A 320 1.87 3.34 27.45
C SER A 320 2.33 2.85 28.83
N ASP A 321 2.84 1.62 28.88
CA ASP A 321 3.29 0.93 30.10
C ASP A 321 2.20 0.63 31.15
N GLU A 322 0.92 0.86 30.82
CA GLU A 322 -0.22 0.52 31.67
C GLU A 322 -0.98 -0.71 31.14
N VAL A 323 -1.30 -1.65 32.03
CA VAL A 323 -2.13 -2.80 31.71
C VAL A 323 -3.61 -2.42 31.79
N ARG A 324 -4.32 -2.60 30.67
CA ARG A 324 -5.76 -2.39 30.56
C ARG A 324 -6.47 -3.71 30.30
N TRP A 325 -7.33 -4.11 31.24
CA TRP A 325 -8.15 -5.30 31.13
C TRP A 325 -9.32 -5.08 30.18
N LEU A 326 -9.49 -5.99 29.22
CA LEU A 326 -10.54 -5.92 28.20
C LEU A 326 -11.69 -6.86 28.54
N THR A 327 -11.37 -8.06 29.03
CA THR A 327 -12.36 -9.09 29.37
C THR A 327 -12.07 -9.63 30.77
N ALA A 328 -13.12 -10.04 31.49
CA ALA A 328 -12.95 -10.72 32.77
C ALA A 328 -12.23 -12.06 32.57
N VAL A 329 -11.17 -12.29 33.34
CA VAL A 329 -10.40 -13.55 33.32
C VAL A 329 -10.31 -14.15 34.72
N PRO A 330 -10.13 -15.48 34.84
CA PRO A 330 -9.88 -16.14 36.11
C PRO A 330 -8.71 -15.53 36.88
N GLY A 331 -8.87 -15.36 38.20
CA GLY A 331 -7.87 -14.67 39.03
C GLY A 331 -6.46 -15.27 38.96
N HIS A 332 -6.36 -16.60 38.83
CA HIS A 332 -5.07 -17.30 38.72
C HIS A 332 -4.33 -17.01 37.40
N LEU A 333 -5.03 -16.60 36.34
CA LEU A 333 -4.41 -16.24 35.06
C LEU A 333 -3.99 -14.76 34.99
N LYS A 334 -4.51 -13.91 35.90
CA LYS A 334 -4.21 -12.47 35.86
C LYS A 334 -2.72 -12.19 36.02
N ALA A 335 -2.09 -12.82 37.02
CA ALA A 335 -0.67 -12.66 37.28
C ALA A 335 0.19 -13.14 36.09
N THR A 336 -0.21 -14.24 35.44
CA THR A 336 0.46 -14.75 34.23
C THR A 336 0.35 -13.76 33.07
N ILE A 337 -0.86 -13.28 32.77
CA ILE A 337 -1.10 -12.32 31.68
C ILE A 337 -0.33 -11.01 31.90
N GLU A 338 -0.35 -10.48 33.12
CA GLU A 338 0.43 -9.28 33.47
C GLU A 338 1.92 -9.49 33.26
N ARG A 339 2.46 -10.64 33.70
CA ARG A 339 3.86 -11.00 33.50
C ARG A 339 4.21 -11.12 32.03
N GLU A 340 3.39 -11.78 31.20
CA GLU A 340 3.67 -11.93 29.77
C GLU A 340 3.57 -10.60 28.99
N LEU A 341 2.64 -9.71 29.40
CA LEU A 341 2.52 -8.37 28.81
C LEU A 341 3.72 -7.48 29.14
N LEU A 342 4.14 -7.46 30.41
CA LEU A 342 5.25 -6.64 30.91
C LEU A 342 6.61 -7.26 30.59
N GLY A 343 6.65 -8.58 30.46
CA GLY A 343 7.78 -9.30 29.93
C GLY A 343 8.10 -8.72 28.56
N ARG A 344 9.36 -8.33 28.34
CA ARG A 344 9.89 -8.11 26.99
C ARG A 344 10.00 -9.49 26.31
N GLY A 345 8.86 -10.17 26.15
CA GLY A 345 8.77 -11.51 25.61
C GLY A 345 9.53 -11.57 24.30
N ASN A 346 10.39 -12.59 24.20
CA ASN A 346 11.02 -13.02 22.96
C ASN A 346 9.88 -13.14 21.92
N PRO A 347 10.02 -12.58 20.70
CA PRO A 347 9.01 -12.75 19.66
C PRO A 347 8.73 -14.26 19.52
N VAL A 348 7.46 -14.63 19.47
CA VAL A 348 6.94 -16.01 19.38
C VAL A 348 7.91 -16.92 18.63
N GLU A 349 8.67 -17.76 19.35
CA GLU A 349 9.67 -18.67 18.75
C GLU A 349 9.03 -19.94 18.14
N HIS A 350 7.71 -20.08 18.18
CA HIS A 350 7.01 -21.24 17.67
C HIS A 350 6.06 -20.88 16.53
N PHE A 351 6.61 -20.81 15.33
CA PHE A 351 5.87 -21.09 14.10
C PHE A 351 6.47 -22.36 13.52
N GLU A 352 6.00 -23.53 13.99
CA GLU A 352 6.26 -24.76 13.24
C GLU A 352 5.37 -24.70 11.99
N PRO A 353 5.94 -24.63 10.77
CA PRO A 353 5.13 -24.66 9.57
C PRO A 353 4.41 -26.00 9.54
N VAL A 354 3.09 -25.96 9.42
CA VAL A 354 2.29 -27.15 9.14
C VAL A 354 2.80 -27.72 7.82
N GLU A 355 3.58 -28.79 7.87
CA GLU A 355 3.97 -29.54 6.68
C GLU A 355 2.70 -30.00 5.98
N SER A 356 2.46 -29.46 4.79
CA SER A 356 1.41 -29.92 3.89
C SER A 356 1.66 -31.39 3.55
N ARG A 357 0.83 -32.29 4.08
CA ARG A 357 0.72 -33.68 3.61
C ARG A 357 -0.19 -33.78 2.40
#